data_AF-A0AAU9V3J9-F1
#
_entry.id   AF-A0AAU9V3J9-F1
#
_cell.length_a   1.000
_cell.length_b   1.000
_cell.length_c   1.000
_cell.angle_alpha   90.00
_cell.angle_beta   90.00
_cell.angle_gamma   90.00
#
_symmetry.space_group_name_H-M   'P 1'
#
loop_
_entity.id
_entity.type
_entity.pdbx_description
1 polymer ?
#
loop_
_entity_poly.entity_id
_entity_poly.type
_entity_poly.pdbx_seq_one_letter_code
_entity_poly.pdbx_strand_id
1 'polypeptide(L)'
;MDSEIGRRIANAWKRFWTLKEVLKGNQYNMAIKRKIYNTCILPILTYGCQTWATTHKHGQKLITCQRAMERSMLGYTKRDRKRAEDIRKITKVENVILKT
;
A
#
# COMPACT_ATOMS: atom_id res chain seq x y z
N MET A 1 -6.86 4.67 18.76
CA MET A 1 -5.70 4.20 17.96
C MET A 1 -6.14 3.27 16.83
N ASP A 2 -6.84 2.17 17.12
CA ASP A 2 -7.40 1.29 16.08
C ASP A 2 -8.37 2.00 15.10
N SER A 3 -9.22 2.90 15.61
CA SER A 3 -10.14 3.71 14.81
C SER A 3 -9.43 4.60 13.80
N GLU A 4 -8.34 5.24 14.22
CA GLU A 4 -7.52 6.10 13.37
C GLU A 4 -6.81 5.30 12.26
N ILE A 5 -6.28 4.12 12.58
CA ILE A 5 -5.67 3.23 11.57
C ILE A 5 -6.73 2.75 10.57
N GLY A 6 -7.93 2.40 11.04
CA GLY A 6 -9.05 2.06 10.18
C GLY A 6 -9.39 3.21 9.22
N ARG A 7 -9.43 4.45 9.73
CA ARG A 7 -9.67 5.65 8.93
C ARG A 7 -8.59 5.88 7.86
N ARG A 8 -7.31 5.70 8.21
CA ARG A 8 -6.19 5.80 7.26
C ARG A 8 -6.27 4.76 6.16
N ILE A 9 -6.55 3.50 6.52
CA ILE A 9 -6.73 2.40 5.57
C ILE A 9 -7.89 2.74 4.61
N ALA A 10 -9.02 3.20 5.13
CA ALA A 10 -10.17 3.60 4.31
C ALA A 10 -9.82 4.75 3.35
N ASN A 11 -9.15 5.80 3.84
CA ASN A 11 -8.72 6.94 3.03
C ASN A 11 -7.71 6.53 1.96
N ALA A 12 -6.74 5.67 2.29
CA ALA A 12 -5.76 5.15 1.35
C ALA A 12 -6.45 4.32 0.24
N TRP A 13 -7.44 3.49 0.59
CA TRP A 13 -8.24 2.76 -0.40
C TRP A 13 -9.06 3.71 -1.27
N LYS A 14 -9.70 4.72 -0.69
CA LYS A 14 -10.44 5.74 -1.46
C LYS A 14 -9.53 6.42 -2.48
N ARG A 15 -8.31 6.81 -2.07
CA ARG A 15 -7.32 7.42 -2.97
C ARG A 15 -6.85 6.44 -4.05
N PHE A 16 -6.58 5.19 -3.68
CA PHE A 16 -6.20 4.13 -4.63
C PHE A 16 -7.27 3.93 -5.72
N TRP A 17 -8.54 3.84 -5.33
CA TRP A 17 -9.64 3.65 -6.28
C TRP A 17 -9.90 4.87 -7.16
N THR A 18 -9.67 6.07 -6.63
CA THR A 18 -9.70 7.31 -7.45
C THR A 18 -8.63 7.27 -8.55
N LEU A 19 -7.47 6.67 -8.25
CA LEU A 19 -6.34 6.53 -9.18
C LEU A 19 -6.31 5.15 -9.88
N LYS A 20 -7.43 4.40 -9.87
CA LYS A 20 -7.47 3.01 -10.37
C LYS A 20 -7.06 2.91 -11.84
N GLU A 21 -7.41 3.89 -12.67
CA GLU A 21 -7.14 3.89 -14.10
C GLU A 21 -5.64 3.92 -14.35
N VAL A 22 -4.91 4.68 -13.53
CA VAL A 22 -3.45 4.78 -13.63
C VAL A 22 -2.76 3.58 -12.99
N LEU A 23 -3.19 3.19 -11.79
CA LEU A 23 -2.53 2.13 -11.02
C LEU A 23 -2.80 0.74 -11.60
N LYS A 24 -4.03 0.46 -12.04
CA LYS A 24 -4.42 -0.84 -12.59
C LYS A 24 -4.35 -0.88 -14.12
N GLY A 25 -4.37 0.25 -14.80
CA GLY A 25 -4.31 0.30 -16.26
C GLY A 25 -3.00 -0.29 -16.79
N ASN A 26 -3.07 -1.07 -17.86
CA ASN A 26 -1.90 -1.68 -18.48
C ASN A 26 -1.06 -0.67 -19.29
N GLN A 27 -1.61 0.53 -19.52
CA GLN A 27 -0.99 1.58 -20.34
C GLN A 27 0.20 2.29 -19.67
N TYR A 28 0.34 2.20 -18.34
CA TYR A 28 1.39 2.90 -17.61
C TYR A 28 2.47 1.94 -17.13
N ASN A 29 3.73 2.35 -17.31
CA ASN A 29 4.88 1.63 -16.77
C ASN A 29 4.84 1.58 -15.23
N MET A 30 5.35 0.50 -14.67
CA MET A 30 5.45 0.26 -13.22
C MET A 30 6.20 1.38 -12.48
N ALA A 31 7.19 2.02 -13.11
CA ALA A 31 7.91 3.14 -12.51
C ALA A 31 6.98 4.34 -12.20
N ILE A 32 6.05 4.66 -13.11
CA ILE A 32 5.08 5.75 -12.94
C ILE A 32 4.09 5.38 -11.84
N LYS A 33 3.55 4.15 -11.89
CA LYS A 33 2.64 3.63 -10.87
C LYS A 33 3.26 3.67 -9.47
N ARG A 34 4.53 3.26 -9.36
CA ARG A 34 5.31 3.32 -8.12
C ARG A 34 5.44 4.76 -7.62
N LYS A 35 5.83 5.70 -8.48
CA LYS A 35 5.98 7.11 -8.10
C LYS A 35 4.67 7.67 -7.55
N ILE A 36 3.56 7.44 -8.25
CA ILE A 36 2.22 7.88 -7.81
C ILE A 36 1.84 7.25 -6.47
N TYR A 37 2.08 5.95 -6.30
CA TYR A 37 1.80 5.27 -5.04
C TYR A 37 2.60 5.88 -3.87
N ASN A 38 3.91 6.04 -4.04
CA ASN A 38 4.80 6.60 -3.02
C ASN A 38 4.47 8.06 -2.69
N THR A 39 4.01 8.86 -3.66
CA THR A 39 3.68 10.27 -3.41
C THR A 39 2.27 10.46 -2.85
N CYS A 40 1.27 9.69 -3.30
CA CYS A 40 -0.14 9.95 -2.97
C CYS A 40 -0.73 9.03 -1.90
N ILE A 41 -0.27 7.77 -1.83
CA ILE A 41 -0.91 6.74 -1.00
C ILE A 41 -0.06 6.43 0.23
N LEU A 42 1.26 6.33 0.04
CA LEU A 42 2.19 6.04 1.12
C LEU A 42 2.10 7.07 2.26
N PRO A 43 2.04 8.40 2.02
CA PRO A 43 1.93 9.37 3.11
C PRO A 43 0.67 9.17 3.96
N ILE A 44 -0.46 8.80 3.34
CA ILE A 44 -1.72 8.56 4.06
C ILE A 44 -1.57 7.39 5.05
N LEU A 45 -0.78 6.39 4.69
CA LEU A 45 -0.50 5.24 5.55
C LEU A 45 0.58 5.56 6.60
N THR A 46 1.54 6.45 6.31
CA THR A 46 2.70 6.74 7.18
C THR A 46 2.53 7.96 8.10
N TYR A 47 1.61 8.89 7.81
CA TYR A 47 1.46 10.23 8.45
C TYR A 47 1.03 10.21 9.95
N GLY A 48 1.37 9.17 10.69
CA GLY A 48 1.34 9.22 12.15
C GLY A 48 2.02 8.02 12.78
N CYS A 49 2.94 7.38 12.06
CA CYS A 49 3.79 6.33 12.61
C CYS A 49 4.99 6.90 13.38
N GLN A 50 5.36 8.17 13.13
CA GLN A 50 6.52 8.83 13.74
C GLN A 50 6.29 9.28 15.20
N THR A 51 5.03 9.52 15.58
CA THR A 51 4.67 10.09 16.89
C THR A 51 4.09 9.09 17.89
N TRP A 52 3.90 7.83 17.51
CA TRP A 52 3.24 6.85 18.37
C TRP A 52 4.03 5.54 18.41
N ALA A 53 4.20 4.98 19.61
CA ALA A 53 4.65 3.60 19.80
C ALA A 53 3.66 2.67 19.10
N THR A 54 3.94 2.37 17.83
CA THR A 54 3.03 1.60 16.99
C THR A 54 3.08 0.17 17.48
N THR A 55 2.03 -0.30 18.15
CA THR A 55 1.94 -1.71 18.55
C THR A 55 2.10 -2.60 17.32
N HIS A 56 2.81 -3.71 17.42
CA HIS A 56 3.07 -4.64 16.31
C HIS A 56 1.80 -4.98 15.49
N LYS A 57 0.65 -5.12 16.16
CA LYS A 57 -0.67 -5.33 15.55
C LYS A 57 -1.07 -4.24 14.54
N HIS A 58 -0.78 -2.98 14.85
CA HIS A 58 -1.11 -1.83 14.01
C HIS A 58 -0.22 -1.77 12.77
N GLY A 59 1.09 -2.00 12.94
CA GLY A 59 2.02 -2.14 11.82
C GLY A 59 1.60 -3.25 10.86
N GLN A 60 1.20 -4.41 11.40
CA GLN A 60 0.74 -5.54 10.59
C GLN A 60 -0.51 -5.21 9.77
N LYS A 61 -1.47 -4.44 10.31
CA LYS A 61 -2.65 -3.96 9.55
C LYS A 61 -2.24 -3.08 8.37
N LEU A 62 -1.31 -2.15 8.57
CA LEU A 62 -0.83 -1.26 7.53
C LEU A 62 -0.07 -2.01 6.42
N ILE A 63 0.82 -2.94 6.80
CA ILE A 63 1.51 -3.85 5.86
C ILE A 63 0.49 -4.67 5.05
N THR A 64 -0.54 -5.19 5.71
CA THR A 64 -1.57 -6.00 5.05
C THR A 64 -2.35 -5.17 4.03
N CYS A 65 -2.67 -3.91 4.37
CA CYS A 65 -3.30 -2.97 3.45
C CYS A 65 -2.42 -2.70 2.22
N GLN A 66 -1.14 -2.39 2.43
CA GLN A 66 -0.18 -2.17 1.34
C GLN A 66 -0.09 -3.37 0.40
N ARG A 67 0.10 -4.58 0.96
CA ARG A 67 0.18 -5.83 0.18
C ARG A 67 -1.08 -6.13 -0.61
N ALA A 68 -2.25 -5.70 -0.14
CA ALA A 68 -3.51 -5.84 -0.86
C ALA A 68 -3.60 -4.86 -2.04
N MET A 69 -3.16 -3.62 -1.86
CA MET A 69 -3.11 -2.62 -2.93
C MET A 69 -2.11 -3.00 -4.02
N GLU A 70 -0.92 -3.49 -3.67
CA GLU A 70 0.08 -3.97 -4.63
C GLU A 70 -0.45 -5.12 -5.48
N ARG A 71 -1.17 -6.08 -4.87
CA ARG A 71 -1.86 -7.15 -5.61
C ARG A 71 -2.87 -6.59 -6.59
N SER A 72 -3.72 -5.68 -6.13
CA SER A 72 -4.72 -5.04 -7.00
C SER A 72 -4.07 -4.25 -8.14
N MET A 73 -2.90 -3.64 -7.91
CA MET A 73 -2.15 -2.88 -8.91
C MET A 73 -1.63 -3.78 -10.05
N LEU A 74 -1.24 -5.01 -9.72
CA LEU A 74 -0.80 -6.02 -10.70
C LEU A 74 -1.95 -6.91 -11.23
N GLY A 75 -3.18 -6.71 -10.76
CA GLY A 75 -4.33 -7.52 -11.13
C GLY A 75 -4.36 -8.92 -10.51
N TYR A 76 -3.50 -9.21 -9.52
CA TYR A 76 -3.50 -10.50 -8.84
C TYR A 76 -4.58 -10.61 -7.78
N THR A 77 -5.15 -11.80 -7.68
CA THR A 77 -6.09 -12.22 -6.65
C THR A 77 -5.38 -13.09 -5.60
N LYS A 78 -6.09 -13.41 -4.50
CA LYS A 78 -5.56 -14.36 -3.50
C LYS A 78 -5.42 -15.79 -4.05
N ARG A 79 -6.16 -16.13 -5.12
CA ARG A 79 -6.15 -17.46 -5.74
C ARG A 79 -4.84 -17.74 -6.49
N ASP A 80 -4.17 -16.69 -6.96
CA ASP A 80 -2.90 -16.80 -7.69
C ASP A 80 -1.73 -17.24 -6.79
N ARG A 81 -1.95 -17.30 -5.46
CA ARG A 81 -0.98 -17.75 -4.43
C ARG A 81 0.41 -17.14 -4.56
N LYS A 82 0.51 -15.94 -5.14
CA LYS A 82 1.78 -15.20 -5.27
C LYS A 82 2.24 -14.68 -3.92
N ARG A 83 3.51 -14.95 -3.59
CA ARG A 83 4.14 -14.45 -2.36
C ARG A 83 4.24 -12.93 -2.43
N ALA A 84 4.10 -12.30 -1.27
CA ALA A 84 4.19 -10.84 -1.18
C ALA A 84 5.60 -10.34 -1.60
N GLU A 85 6.64 -11.13 -1.33
CA GLU A 85 8.03 -10.82 -1.73
C GLU A 85 8.19 -10.72 -3.25
N ASP A 86 7.57 -11.63 -4.01
CA ASP A 86 7.66 -11.63 -5.48
C ASP A 86 6.94 -10.43 -6.08
N ILE A 87 5.75 -10.12 -5.56
CA ILE A 87 5.00 -8.91 -5.91
C ILE A 87 5.82 -7.65 -5.60
N ARG A 88 6.54 -7.66 -4.48
CA ARG A 88 7.39 -6.54 -4.06
C ARG A 88 8.60 -6.34 -4.97
N LYS A 89 9.21 -7.42 -5.48
CA LYS A 89 10.30 -7.35 -6.46
C LYS A 89 9.88 -6.66 -7.76
N ILE A 90 8.61 -6.83 -8.15
CA ILE A 90 8.03 -6.22 -9.36
C ILE A 90 7.68 -4.76 -9.10
N THR A 91 6.93 -4.49 -8.04
CA THR A 91 6.39 -3.15 -7.74
C THR A 91 7.45 -2.18 -7.23
N LYS A 92 8.41 -2.66 -6.46
CA LYS A 92 9.51 -1.91 -5.83
C LYS A 92 9.05 -0.67 -5.03
N VAL A 93 7.80 -0.64 -4.59
CA VAL A 93 7.21 0.47 -3.80
C VAL A 93 7.97 0.64 -2.48
N GLU A 94 7.86 1.80 -1.82
CA GLU A 94 8.50 2.03 -0.51
C GLU A 94 7.73 1.39 0.66
N ASN A 95 8.40 1.05 1.76
CA ASN A 95 7.74 0.36 2.89
C ASN A 95 6.99 1.37 3.76
N VAL A 96 5.79 1.00 4.20
CA VAL A 96 5.02 1.80 5.18
C VAL A 96 5.69 1.82 6.56
N ILE A 97 6.47 0.80 6.88
CA ILE A 97 7.25 0.75 8.12
C ILE A 97 8.72 0.88 7.74
N LEU A 98 9.38 1.92 8.25
CA LEU A 98 10.85 2.02 8.25
C LEU A 98 11.35 0.85 9.10
N LYS A 99 12.20 -0.01 8.53
CA LYS A 99 12.90 -1.02 9.35
C LYS A 99 13.65 -0.25 10.44
N THR A 100 13.17 -0.34 11.68
CA THR A 100 13.98 -0.04 12.86
C THR A 100 15.14 -1.03 12.91
#